data_AF-A0A2T4S6H1-F1
#
_entry.id   AF-A0A2T4S6H1-F1
#
_cell.length_a   1.000
_cell.length_b   1.000
_cell.length_c   1.000
_cell.angle_alpha   90.00
_cell.angle_beta   90.00
_cell.angle_gamma   90.00
#
_symmetry.space_group_name_H-M   'P 1'
#
loop_
_entity.id
_entity.type
_entity.pdbx_description
1 polymer ?
#
loop_
_entity_poly.entity_id
_entity_poly.type
_entity_poly.pdbx_seq_one_letter_code
_entity_poly.pdbx_strand_id
1 'polypeptide(L)'
;GILLPYITVIVIAYYDGGVEFIGDRVHPRFGFIFAVCIYLSIGALYGIPRAANVAYEIGAKSILPIHNTWTLVGFSLVFFIVVGLIALYPTKIVDNLGKILTPALLLIIGALCIAAIINPEGKVGQPHDKYAETPFISGILEGYYTMDLVAALAFSVVIVQSFKLAGISDSKKIVRNVILSGLISALLLTVIYFSLAYLGITTSKPGFD
;
A
#
# COMPACT_ATOMS: atom_id res chain seq x y z
N GLY A 1 2.79 -9.33 -1.83
CA GLY A 1 2.30 -8.06 -2.36
C GLY A 1 0.83 -8.13 -2.71
N ILE A 2 0.47 -8.74 -3.85
CA ILE A 2 -0.85 -8.49 -4.49
C ILE A 2 -1.90 -9.56 -4.16
N LEU A 3 -1.49 -10.82 -4.15
CA LEU A 3 -2.42 -11.96 -4.07
C LEU A 3 -3.14 -12.04 -2.72
N LEU A 4 -2.43 -11.74 -1.62
CA LEU A 4 -2.98 -11.70 -0.27
C LEU A 4 -4.08 -10.62 -0.12
N PRO A 5 -3.83 -9.32 -0.43
CA PRO A 5 -4.87 -8.30 -0.47
C PRO A 5 -6.07 -8.65 -1.36
N TYR A 6 -5.81 -9.22 -2.54
CA TYR A 6 -6.88 -9.59 -3.47
C TYR A 6 -7.83 -10.65 -2.88
N ILE A 7 -7.28 -11.72 -2.29
CA ILE A 7 -8.07 -12.74 -1.61
C ILE A 7 -8.83 -12.13 -0.43
N THR A 8 -8.20 -11.25 0.33
CA THR A 8 -8.83 -10.56 1.46
C THR A 8 -10.09 -9.79 1.06
N VAL A 9 -10.02 -9.00 -0.01
CA VAL A 9 -11.18 -8.25 -0.51
C VAL A 9 -12.31 -9.18 -0.95
N ILE A 10 -11.98 -10.31 -1.60
CA ILE A 10 -12.98 -11.31 -2.01
C ILE A 10 -13.66 -11.95 -0.80
N VAL A 11 -12.87 -12.35 0.21
CA VAL A 11 -13.38 -12.97 1.44
C VAL A 11 -14.32 -12.02 2.16
N ILE A 12 -13.97 -10.75 2.28
CA ILE A 12 -14.83 -9.76 2.94
C ILE A 12 -16.09 -9.46 2.11
N ALA A 13 -15.97 -9.37 0.78
CA ALA A 13 -17.14 -9.22 -0.09
C ALA A 13 -18.10 -10.40 0.03
N TYR A 14 -17.59 -11.61 0.27
CA TYR A 14 -18.41 -12.80 0.51
C TYR A 14 -19.13 -12.78 1.86
N TYR A 15 -18.49 -12.22 2.90
CA TYR A 15 -19.00 -12.28 4.27
C TYR A 15 -19.81 -11.07 4.75
N ASP A 16 -20.07 -10.09 3.88
CA ASP A 16 -21.02 -8.97 4.05
C ASP A 16 -20.99 -8.15 5.37
N GLY A 17 -19.96 -8.34 6.21
CA GLY A 17 -19.86 -7.73 7.55
C GLY A 17 -18.50 -7.14 7.90
N GLY A 18 -17.58 -7.08 6.94
CA GLY A 18 -16.28 -6.44 7.15
C GLY A 18 -15.33 -7.16 8.11
N VAL A 19 -14.31 -6.43 8.57
CA VAL A 19 -13.24 -6.96 9.44
C VAL A 19 -13.77 -7.41 10.80
N GLU A 20 -14.76 -6.70 11.32
CA GLU A 20 -15.39 -6.97 12.62
C GLU A 20 -16.13 -8.31 12.60
N PHE A 21 -16.87 -8.59 11.53
CA PHE A 21 -17.60 -9.86 11.35
C PHE A 21 -16.69 -11.08 11.21
N ILE A 22 -15.46 -10.91 10.70
CA ILE A 22 -14.46 -11.99 10.66
C ILE A 22 -14.02 -12.36 12.09
N GLY A 23 -13.81 -11.36 12.96
CA GLY A 23 -13.40 -11.61 14.34
C GLY A 23 -14.54 -12.04 15.26
N ASP A 24 -15.79 -11.66 14.96
CA ASP A 24 -16.98 -12.08 15.68
C ASP A 24 -17.22 -13.61 15.62
N ARG A 25 -16.76 -14.27 14.55
CA ARG A 25 -16.79 -15.75 14.46
C ARG A 25 -15.98 -16.45 15.54
N VAL A 26 -14.97 -15.79 16.09
CA VAL A 26 -14.17 -16.31 17.20
C VAL A 26 -14.82 -15.90 18.53
N HIS A 27 -15.06 -14.60 18.71
CA HIS A 27 -15.79 -14.04 19.85
C HIS A 27 -16.10 -12.54 19.58
N PRO A 28 -17.28 -12.00 19.93
CA PRO A 28 -17.64 -10.60 19.63
C PRO A 28 -16.70 -9.55 20.24
N ARG A 29 -16.12 -9.83 21.41
CA ARG A 29 -15.07 -8.97 21.99
C ARG A 29 -13.75 -9.01 21.22
N PHE A 30 -13.43 -10.14 20.59
CA PHE A 30 -12.21 -10.29 19.79
C PHE A 30 -12.35 -9.51 18.47
N GLY A 31 -13.51 -9.58 17.81
CA GLY A 31 -13.80 -8.79 16.60
C GLY A 31 -13.60 -7.30 16.79
N PHE A 32 -14.17 -6.74 17.87
CA PHE A 32 -14.00 -5.33 18.19
C PHE A 32 -12.52 -4.94 18.44
N ILE A 33 -11.80 -5.67 19.29
CA ILE A 33 -10.39 -5.38 19.59
C ILE A 33 -9.53 -5.51 18.32
N PHE A 34 -9.78 -6.52 17.52
CA PHE A 34 -9.05 -6.75 16.28
C PHE A 34 -9.28 -5.62 15.26
N ALA A 35 -10.53 -5.18 15.09
CA ALA A 35 -10.87 -4.05 14.24
C ALA A 35 -10.19 -2.76 14.73
N VAL A 36 -10.24 -2.47 16.03
CA VAL A 36 -9.56 -1.32 16.64
C VAL A 36 -8.05 -1.37 16.38
N CYS A 37 -7.41 -2.52 16.60
CA CYS A 37 -5.98 -2.69 16.33
C CYS A 37 -5.63 -2.44 14.86
N ILE A 38 -6.43 -2.94 13.91
CA ILE A 38 -6.22 -2.72 12.48
C ILE A 38 -6.36 -1.23 12.14
N TYR A 39 -7.46 -0.59 12.56
CA TYR A 39 -7.68 0.82 12.26
C TYR A 39 -6.61 1.72 12.88
N LEU A 40 -6.18 1.42 14.11
CA LEU A 40 -5.13 2.16 14.80
C LEU A 40 -3.74 1.94 14.15
N SER A 41 -3.46 0.73 13.65
CA SER A 41 -2.22 0.40 12.95
C SER A 41 -2.11 1.11 11.61
N ILE A 42 -3.19 1.11 10.81
CA ILE A 42 -3.21 1.77 9.49
C ILE A 42 -3.11 3.29 9.65
N GLY A 43 -3.83 3.86 10.61
CA GLY A 43 -3.83 5.29 10.87
C GLY A 43 -2.62 5.72 11.70
N ALA A 44 -2.82 5.83 13.00
CA ALA A 44 -1.93 6.57 13.88
C ALA A 44 -0.59 5.89 14.17
N LEU A 45 -0.56 4.56 14.35
CA LEU A 45 0.59 3.90 14.94
C LEU A 45 1.67 3.48 13.96
N TYR A 46 1.32 3.11 12.73
CA TYR A 46 2.30 2.53 11.80
C TYR A 46 2.19 3.08 10.39
N GLY A 47 1.00 3.08 9.78
CA GLY A 47 0.85 3.47 8.37
C GLY A 47 1.33 4.90 8.10
N ILE A 48 0.83 5.89 8.86
CA ILE A 48 1.25 7.29 8.70
C ILE A 48 2.74 7.50 9.06
N PRO A 49 3.24 7.03 10.23
CA PRO A 49 4.67 7.17 10.56
C PRO A 49 5.62 6.54 9.53
N ARG A 50 5.27 5.37 9.00
CA ARG A 50 6.08 4.70 7.98
C ARG A 50 6.13 5.49 6.68
N ALA A 51 4.98 5.99 6.21
CA ALA A 51 4.92 6.81 5.00
C ALA A 51 5.75 8.10 5.15
N ALA A 52 5.70 8.74 6.32
CA ALA A 52 6.54 9.90 6.63
C ALA A 52 8.04 9.56 6.58
N ASN A 53 8.45 8.42 7.15
CA ASN A 53 9.84 7.99 7.11
C ASN A 53 10.32 7.67 5.68
N VAL A 54 9.50 7.00 4.87
CA VAL A 54 9.83 6.73 3.46
C VAL A 54 9.95 8.02 2.65
N ALA A 55 9.07 9.00 2.87
CA ALA A 55 9.16 10.31 2.24
C ALA A 55 10.44 11.07 2.63
N TYR A 56 10.88 10.91 3.89
CA TYR A 56 12.15 11.45 4.35
C TYR A 56 13.34 10.75 3.68
N GLU A 57 13.38 9.42 3.68
CA GLU A 57 14.50 8.64 3.15
C GLU A 57 14.69 8.80 1.64
N ILE A 58 13.60 8.83 0.87
CA ILE A 58 13.67 8.88 -0.59
C ILE A 58 13.71 10.33 -1.09
N GLY A 59 12.97 11.24 -0.44
CA GLY A 59 12.86 12.64 -0.85
C GLY A 59 13.84 13.55 -0.14
N ALA A 60 13.63 13.76 1.16
CA ALA A 60 14.36 14.77 1.94
C ALA A 60 15.86 14.45 2.08
N LYS A 61 16.21 13.17 2.28
CA LYS A 61 17.60 12.70 2.41
C LYS A 61 18.44 12.97 1.16
N SER A 62 17.80 12.94 -0.01
CA SER A 62 18.44 13.20 -1.32
C SER A 62 18.74 14.69 -1.53
N ILE A 63 18.00 15.57 -0.86
CA ILE A 63 18.09 17.03 -1.03
C ILE A 63 18.87 17.70 0.12
N LEU A 64 18.84 17.11 1.32
CA LEU A 64 19.48 17.66 2.52
C LEU A 64 20.91 17.10 2.72
N PRO A 65 21.94 17.97 2.85
CA PRO A 65 23.34 17.56 3.03
C PRO A 65 23.70 17.09 4.45
N ILE A 66 22.77 17.11 5.41
CA ILE A 66 23.02 16.77 6.82
C ILE A 66 22.10 15.61 7.25
N HIS A 67 22.69 14.42 7.35
CA HIS A 67 22.01 13.19 7.79
C HIS A 67 22.18 13.01 9.30
N ASN A 68 21.22 13.48 10.09
CA ASN A 68 21.25 13.30 11.55
C ASN A 68 19.85 12.94 12.08
N THR A 69 19.76 12.22 13.20
CA THR A 69 18.49 11.81 13.84
C THR A 69 17.57 13.01 14.10
N TRP A 70 18.16 14.17 14.41
CA TRP A 70 17.45 15.43 14.62
C TRP A 70 16.77 15.98 13.36
N THR A 71 17.35 15.75 12.17
CA THR A 71 16.76 16.16 10.89
C THR A 71 15.52 15.31 10.58
N LEU A 72 15.53 14.02 10.90
CA LEU A 72 14.38 13.13 10.77
C LEU A 72 13.24 13.55 11.72
N VAL A 73 13.56 13.84 12.99
CA VAL A 73 12.57 14.29 13.97
C VAL A 73 11.96 15.62 13.54
N GLY A 74 12.77 16.57 13.06
CA GLY A 74 12.29 17.86 12.56
C GLY A 74 11.38 17.72 11.33
N PHE A 75 11.78 16.91 10.35
CA PHE A 75 10.95 16.63 9.18
C PHE A 75 9.64 15.94 9.56
N SER A 76 9.70 14.93 10.41
CA SER A 76 8.52 14.21 10.88
C SER A 76 7.56 15.14 11.62
N LEU A 77 8.06 16.01 12.50
CA LEU A 77 7.23 17.00 13.21
C LEU A 77 6.49 17.93 12.23
N VAL A 78 7.22 18.49 11.25
CA VAL A 78 6.64 19.36 10.23
C VAL A 78 5.62 18.60 9.38
N PHE A 79 5.97 17.39 8.94
CA PHE A 79 5.09 16.52 8.16
C PHE A 79 3.79 16.23 8.91
N PHE A 80 3.85 15.84 10.18
CA PHE A 80 2.67 15.57 11.00
C PHE A 80 1.85 16.83 11.29
N ILE A 81 2.48 17.99 11.49
CA ILE A 81 1.75 19.26 11.65
C ILE A 81 0.98 19.59 10.37
N VAL A 82 1.63 19.49 9.20
CA VAL A 82 0.99 19.76 7.91
C VAL A 82 -0.14 18.77 7.66
N VAL A 83 0.09 17.48 7.85
CA VAL A 83 -0.95 16.44 7.71
C VAL A 83 -2.09 16.67 8.70
N GLY A 84 -1.80 17.06 9.94
CA GLY A 84 -2.81 17.39 10.95
C GLY A 84 -3.66 18.59 10.57
N LEU A 85 -3.04 19.67 10.07
CA LEU A 85 -3.73 20.86 9.57
C LEU A 85 -4.62 20.55 8.36
N ILE A 86 -4.16 19.66 7.48
CA ILE A 86 -4.92 19.17 6.32
C ILE A 86 -6.09 18.31 6.79
N ALA A 87 -5.90 17.43 7.78
CA ALA A 87 -6.94 16.55 8.32
C ALA A 87 -8.10 17.31 8.99
N LEU A 88 -7.88 18.55 9.44
CA LEU A 88 -8.92 19.44 9.96
C LEU A 88 -9.95 19.89 8.89
N TYR A 89 -9.64 19.75 7.59
CA TYR A 89 -10.55 20.10 6.47
C TYR A 89 -10.85 18.90 5.55
N PRO A 90 -11.49 17.83 6.04
CA PRO A 90 -11.55 16.54 5.35
C PRO A 90 -12.42 16.53 4.08
N THR A 91 -13.46 17.35 4.01
CA THR A 91 -14.58 17.21 3.05
C THR A 91 -14.21 17.50 1.60
N LYS A 92 -13.15 18.25 1.32
CA LYS A 92 -12.67 18.49 -0.07
C LYS A 92 -11.45 17.66 -0.44
N ILE A 93 -10.84 16.98 0.53
CA ILE A 93 -9.50 16.42 0.39
C ILE A 93 -9.55 14.99 -0.11
N VAL A 94 -10.43 14.14 0.44
CA VAL A 94 -10.53 12.74 0.01
C VAL A 94 -10.92 12.61 -1.46
N ASP A 95 -11.90 13.41 -1.92
CA ASP A 95 -12.36 13.38 -3.31
C ASP A 95 -11.34 13.96 -4.32
N ASN A 96 -10.57 14.98 -3.92
CA ASN A 96 -9.58 15.61 -4.80
C ASN A 96 -8.24 14.86 -4.81
N LEU A 97 -7.80 14.33 -3.66
CA LEU A 97 -6.59 13.51 -3.56
C LEU A 97 -6.75 12.25 -4.40
N GLY A 98 -7.85 11.49 -4.26
CA GLY A 98 -8.05 10.26 -5.02
C GLY A 98 -8.09 10.49 -6.54
N LYS A 99 -8.71 11.58 -6.99
CA LYS A 99 -8.80 11.95 -8.42
C LYS A 99 -7.49 12.44 -9.02
N ILE A 100 -6.58 13.01 -8.24
CA ILE A 100 -5.34 13.63 -8.75
C ILE A 100 -4.12 12.75 -8.43
N LEU A 101 -3.98 12.26 -7.20
CA LEU A 101 -2.82 11.46 -6.80
C LEU A 101 -2.79 10.09 -7.44
N THR A 102 -3.93 9.40 -7.54
CA THR A 102 -3.96 8.07 -8.15
C THR A 102 -3.48 8.09 -9.60
N PRO A 103 -4.00 8.98 -10.49
CA PRO A 103 -3.47 9.06 -11.85
C PRO A 103 -2.05 9.64 -11.89
N ALA A 104 -1.69 10.60 -11.05
CA ALA A 104 -0.31 11.11 -11.00
C ALA A 104 0.70 10.01 -10.62
N LEU A 105 0.37 9.19 -9.62
CA LEU A 105 1.17 8.05 -9.18
C LEU A 105 1.31 7.01 -10.30
N LEU A 106 0.21 6.65 -10.97
CA LEU A 106 0.26 5.73 -12.10
C LEU A 106 1.06 6.29 -13.27
N LEU A 107 1.00 7.60 -13.55
CA LEU A 107 1.81 8.24 -14.58
C LEU A 107 3.30 8.21 -14.25
N ILE A 108 3.68 8.53 -13.01
CA ILE A 108 5.08 8.50 -12.56
C ILE A 108 5.61 7.06 -12.62
N ILE A 109 4.84 6.09 -12.15
CA ILE A 109 5.20 4.67 -12.22
C ILE A 109 5.32 4.24 -13.69
N GLY A 110 4.36 4.60 -14.54
CA GLY A 110 4.42 4.29 -15.96
C GLY A 110 5.67 4.87 -16.64
N ALA A 111 5.99 6.13 -16.33
CA ALA A 111 7.21 6.78 -16.81
C ALA A 111 8.48 6.08 -16.32
N LEU A 112 8.52 5.67 -15.04
CA LEU A 112 9.63 4.88 -14.47
C LEU A 112 9.78 3.52 -15.16
N CYS A 113 8.67 2.81 -15.41
CA CYS A 113 8.68 1.54 -16.12
C CYS A 113 9.23 1.69 -17.54
N ILE A 114 8.81 2.74 -18.27
CA ILE A 114 9.30 3.04 -19.61
C ILE A 114 10.80 3.40 -19.56
N ALA A 115 11.21 4.24 -18.62
CA ALA A 115 12.60 4.64 -18.44
C ALA A 115 13.52 3.43 -18.17
N ALA A 116 13.08 2.49 -17.32
CA ALA A 116 13.84 1.29 -17.02
C ALA A 116 14.00 0.33 -18.21
N ILE A 117 13.04 0.32 -19.15
CA ILE A 117 13.14 -0.51 -20.37
C ILE A 117 14.04 0.16 -21.42
N ILE A 118 13.97 1.49 -21.57
CA ILE A 118 14.72 2.23 -22.60
C ILE A 118 16.18 2.46 -22.20
N ASN A 119 16.45 2.77 -20.93
CA ASN A 119 17.80 3.04 -20.42
C ASN A 119 18.07 2.23 -19.14
N PRO A 120 18.39 0.93 -19.24
CA PRO A 120 18.85 0.18 -18.07
C PRO A 120 20.20 0.74 -17.61
N GLU A 121 20.24 1.34 -16.42
CA GLU A 121 21.45 2.00 -15.87
C GLU A 121 22.60 1.02 -15.54
N GLY A 122 22.39 -0.31 -15.59
CA GLY A 122 23.42 -1.28 -15.21
C GLY A 122 23.15 -2.74 -15.62
N LYS A 123 24.17 -3.58 -15.43
CA LYS A 123 24.06 -5.05 -15.49
C LYS A 123 23.24 -5.54 -14.29
N VAL A 124 22.52 -6.65 -14.45
CA VAL A 124 21.79 -7.30 -13.34
C VAL A 124 22.72 -7.47 -12.15
N GLY A 125 22.41 -6.80 -11.04
CA GLY A 125 23.21 -6.83 -9.81
C GLY A 125 23.25 -8.24 -9.18
N GLN A 126 24.30 -8.54 -8.41
CA GLN A 126 24.34 -9.78 -7.62
C GLN A 126 23.28 -9.74 -6.52
N PRO A 127 22.63 -10.87 -6.20
CA PRO A 127 21.64 -10.91 -5.12
C PRO A 127 22.28 -10.52 -3.79
N HIS A 128 21.73 -9.50 -3.13
CA HIS A 128 22.21 -9.00 -1.84
C HIS A 128 21.57 -9.77 -0.67
N ASP A 129 22.39 -10.13 0.32
CA ASP A 129 21.99 -10.61 1.64
C ASP A 129 20.89 -11.68 1.65
N LYS A 130 19.70 -11.35 2.18
CA LYS A 130 18.57 -12.28 2.41
C LYS A 130 18.00 -12.88 1.12
N TYR A 131 18.17 -12.20 -0.01
CA TYR A 131 17.74 -12.71 -1.32
C TYR A 131 18.73 -13.72 -1.91
N ALA A 132 19.96 -13.82 -1.39
CA ALA A 132 20.92 -14.84 -1.81
C ALA A 132 20.62 -16.22 -1.19
N GLU A 133 20.18 -16.25 0.08
CA GLU A 133 19.87 -17.50 0.78
C GLU A 133 18.42 -17.95 0.57
N THR A 134 17.44 -17.04 0.65
CA THR A 134 16.01 -17.37 0.60
C THR A 134 15.19 -16.36 -0.21
N PRO A 135 15.36 -16.29 -1.55
CA PRO A 135 14.69 -15.30 -2.39
C PRO A 135 13.16 -15.38 -2.34
N PHE A 136 12.60 -16.58 -2.25
CA PHE A 136 11.15 -16.79 -2.21
C PHE A 136 10.52 -16.28 -0.90
N ILE A 137 11.10 -16.63 0.26
CA ILE A 137 10.58 -16.20 1.57
C ILE A 137 10.77 -14.70 1.75
N SER A 138 11.93 -14.16 1.35
CA SER A 138 12.19 -12.72 1.41
C SER A 138 11.18 -11.93 0.57
N GLY A 139 10.84 -12.41 -0.64
CA GLY A 139 9.81 -11.77 -1.48
C GLY A 139 8.40 -11.81 -0.86
N ILE A 140 8.03 -12.90 -0.18
CA ILE A 140 6.75 -12.99 0.54
C ILE A 140 6.72 -12.02 1.72
N LEU A 141 7.80 -11.97 2.51
CA LEU A 141 7.91 -11.09 3.68
C LEU A 141 7.88 -9.62 3.28
N GLU A 142 8.63 -9.22 2.26
CA GLU A 142 8.60 -7.83 1.78
C GLU A 142 7.20 -7.46 1.27
N GLY A 143 6.56 -8.41 0.59
CA GLY A 143 5.19 -8.30 0.16
C GLY A 143 4.15 -8.25 1.28
N TYR A 144 4.46 -8.72 2.49
CA TYR A 144 3.63 -8.56 3.69
C TYR A 144 3.90 -7.19 4.33
N TYR A 145 5.18 -6.79 4.36
CA TYR A 145 5.60 -5.50 4.86
C TYR A 145 5.08 -4.34 4.03
N THR A 146 4.64 -4.48 2.77
CA THR A 146 3.96 -3.38 2.04
C THR A 146 2.69 -2.89 2.74
N MET A 147 2.11 -3.68 3.66
CA MET A 147 0.88 -3.41 4.39
C MET A 147 -0.39 -3.34 3.55
N ASP A 148 -0.31 -3.65 2.26
CA ASP A 148 -1.47 -3.72 1.37
C ASP A 148 -2.53 -4.70 1.91
N LEU A 149 -2.09 -5.76 2.60
CA LEU A 149 -2.98 -6.77 3.20
C LEU A 149 -3.83 -6.17 4.32
N VAL A 150 -3.19 -5.46 5.24
CA VAL A 150 -3.86 -4.85 6.40
C VAL A 150 -4.79 -3.73 5.92
N ALA A 151 -4.34 -2.93 4.95
CA ALA A 151 -5.16 -1.93 4.30
C ALA A 151 -6.38 -2.55 3.59
N ALA A 152 -6.20 -3.65 2.85
CA ALA A 152 -7.30 -4.34 2.16
C ALA A 152 -8.37 -4.84 3.14
N LEU A 153 -7.99 -5.32 4.33
CA LEU A 153 -8.96 -5.66 5.38
C LEU A 153 -9.84 -4.44 5.70
N ALA A 154 -9.25 -3.31 6.06
CA ALA A 154 -10.01 -2.10 6.43
C ALA A 154 -10.82 -1.50 5.27
N PHE A 155 -10.23 -1.37 4.07
CA PHE A 155 -10.85 -0.69 2.93
C PHE A 155 -11.85 -1.54 2.16
N SER A 156 -11.78 -2.87 2.25
CA SER A 156 -12.76 -3.76 1.60
C SER A 156 -14.20 -3.50 2.04
N VAL A 157 -14.43 -3.08 3.28
CA VAL A 157 -15.75 -2.69 3.80
C VAL A 157 -16.32 -1.53 2.99
N VAL A 158 -15.50 -0.52 2.73
CA VAL A 158 -15.85 0.66 1.94
C VAL A 158 -16.18 0.24 0.50
N ILE A 159 -15.37 -0.63 -0.11
CA ILE A 159 -15.62 -1.15 -1.46
C ILE A 159 -16.98 -1.84 -1.56
N VAL A 160 -17.29 -2.74 -0.61
CA VAL A 160 -18.57 -3.46 -0.56
C VAL A 160 -19.73 -2.48 -0.37
N GLN A 161 -19.58 -1.48 0.52
CA GLN A 161 -20.58 -0.43 0.71
C GLN A 161 -20.81 0.41 -0.54
N SER A 162 -19.75 0.78 -1.28
CA SER A 162 -19.87 1.53 -2.53
C SER A 162 -20.67 0.78 -3.58
N PHE A 163 -20.49 -0.55 -3.71
CA PHE A 163 -21.31 -1.36 -4.61
C PHE A 163 -22.78 -1.46 -4.18
N LYS A 164 -23.05 -1.55 -2.88
CA LYS A 164 -24.42 -1.51 -2.34
C LYS A 164 -25.10 -0.16 -2.63
N LEU A 165 -24.39 0.95 -2.43
CA LEU A 165 -24.86 2.31 -2.72
C LEU A 165 -25.12 2.53 -4.22
N ALA A 166 -24.39 1.83 -5.09
CA ALA A 166 -24.62 1.84 -6.54
C ALA A 166 -25.87 1.05 -6.98
N GLY A 167 -26.70 0.55 -6.05
CA GLY A 167 -27.97 -0.13 -6.32
C GLY A 167 -27.85 -1.64 -6.55
N ILE A 168 -26.71 -2.24 -6.26
CA ILE A 168 -26.52 -3.70 -6.35
C ILE A 168 -26.94 -4.33 -5.02
N SER A 169 -28.17 -4.80 -4.92
CA SER A 169 -28.70 -5.39 -3.68
C SER A 169 -28.42 -6.89 -3.51
N ASP A 170 -27.90 -7.55 -4.55
CA ASP A 170 -27.64 -8.99 -4.54
C ASP A 170 -26.17 -9.28 -4.17
N SER A 171 -25.96 -9.87 -2.99
CA SER A 171 -24.62 -10.22 -2.47
C SER A 171 -23.82 -11.07 -3.45
N LYS A 172 -24.46 -11.96 -4.24
CA LYS A 172 -23.76 -12.76 -5.26
C LYS A 172 -23.24 -11.90 -6.41
N LYS A 173 -24.00 -10.87 -6.80
CA LYS A 173 -23.57 -9.93 -7.84
C LYS A 173 -22.46 -9.01 -7.35
N ILE A 174 -22.51 -8.57 -6.09
CA ILE A 174 -21.42 -7.80 -5.46
C ILE A 174 -20.12 -8.62 -5.50
N VAL A 175 -20.13 -9.85 -4.99
CA VAL A 175 -18.94 -10.72 -4.97
C VAL A 175 -18.39 -10.95 -6.37
N ARG A 176 -19.25 -11.25 -7.36
CA ARG A 176 -18.82 -11.47 -8.73
C ARG A 176 -18.16 -10.22 -9.34
N ASN A 177 -18.75 -9.05 -9.11
CA ASN A 177 -18.20 -7.79 -9.62
C ASN A 177 -16.89 -7.43 -8.94
N VAL A 178 -16.79 -7.64 -7.62
CA VAL A 178 -15.54 -7.44 -6.86
C VAL A 178 -14.43 -8.37 -7.36
N ILE A 179 -14.74 -9.64 -7.65
CA ILE A 179 -13.77 -10.58 -8.23
C ILE A 179 -13.30 -10.09 -9.61
N LEU A 180 -14.22 -9.73 -10.50
CA LEU A 180 -13.87 -9.29 -11.86
C LEU A 180 -13.05 -8.00 -11.85
N SER A 181 -13.49 -6.98 -11.10
CA SER A 181 -12.76 -5.73 -10.94
C SER A 181 -11.42 -5.94 -10.26
N GLY A 182 -11.39 -6.74 -9.20
CA GLY A 182 -10.16 -7.06 -8.47
C GLY A 182 -9.15 -7.83 -9.31
N LEU A 183 -9.60 -8.73 -10.20
CA LEU A 183 -8.71 -9.46 -11.11
C LEU A 183 -8.02 -8.52 -12.10
N ILE A 184 -8.78 -7.56 -12.66
CA ILE A 184 -8.23 -6.53 -13.55
C ILE A 184 -7.19 -5.68 -12.80
N SER A 185 -7.51 -5.22 -11.59
CA SER A 185 -6.59 -4.44 -10.76
C SER A 185 -5.35 -5.24 -10.35
N ALA A 186 -5.51 -6.52 -9.98
CA ALA A 186 -4.41 -7.39 -9.57
C ALA A 186 -3.46 -7.67 -10.74
N LEU A 187 -3.98 -7.87 -11.95
CA LEU A 187 -3.18 -8.08 -13.15
C LEU A 187 -2.38 -6.81 -13.49
N LEU A 188 -3.04 -5.64 -13.47
CA LEU A 188 -2.37 -4.37 -13.71
C LEU A 188 -1.26 -4.08 -12.69
N LEU A 189 -1.53 -4.33 -11.41
CA LEU A 189 -0.54 -4.15 -10.34
C LEU A 189 0.61 -5.16 -10.43
N THR A 190 0.35 -6.38 -10.93
CA THR A 190 1.38 -7.39 -11.16
C THR A 190 2.37 -6.93 -12.22
N VAL A 191 1.88 -6.36 -13.32
CA VAL A 191 2.74 -5.79 -14.36
C VAL A 191 3.61 -4.67 -13.78
N ILE A 192 3.02 -3.77 -13.00
CA ILE A 192 3.74 -2.67 -12.35
C ILE A 192 4.83 -3.20 -11.40
N TYR A 193 4.51 -4.14 -10.50
CA TYR A 193 5.50 -4.69 -9.58
C TYR A 193 6.59 -5.49 -10.29
N PHE A 194 6.28 -6.16 -11.40
CA PHE A 194 7.31 -6.83 -12.20
C PHE A 194 8.26 -5.81 -12.85
N SER A 195 7.73 -4.72 -13.41
CA SER A 195 8.55 -3.64 -13.96
C SER A 195 9.39 -2.92 -12.89
N LEU A 196 8.84 -2.69 -11.70
CA LEU A 196 9.59 -2.11 -10.59
C LEU A 196 10.67 -3.07 -10.05
N ALA A 197 10.39 -4.36 -9.98
CA ALA A 197 11.39 -5.37 -9.63
C ALA A 197 12.52 -5.40 -10.67
N TYR A 198 12.17 -5.30 -11.97
CA TYR A 198 13.15 -5.18 -13.05
C TYR A 198 14.00 -3.90 -12.92
N LEU A 199 13.39 -2.76 -12.60
CA LEU A 199 14.09 -1.51 -12.31
C LEU A 199 15.03 -1.67 -11.09
N GLY A 200 14.57 -2.35 -10.04
CA GLY A 200 15.35 -2.61 -8.84
C GLY A 200 16.63 -3.41 -9.12
N ILE A 201 16.56 -4.46 -9.95
CA ILE A 201 17.75 -5.26 -10.30
C ILE A 201 18.73 -4.54 -11.25
N THR A 202 18.25 -3.60 -12.07
CA THR A 202 19.09 -2.82 -13.00
C THR A 202 19.69 -1.56 -12.37
N THR A 203 19.07 -1.05 -11.31
CA THR A 203 19.51 0.15 -10.56
C THR A 203 20.33 -0.23 -9.33
N SER A 204 20.48 -1.52 -9.02
CA SER A 204 21.27 -2.00 -7.88
C SER A 204 22.75 -1.69 -8.09
N LYS A 205 23.16 -0.48 -7.67
CA LYS A 205 24.57 -0.07 -7.60
C LYS A 205 25.24 -0.89 -6.48
N PRO A 206 26.36 -1.59 -6.76
CA PRO A 206 27.21 -2.09 -5.69
C PRO A 206 27.88 -0.87 -5.04
N GLY A 207 27.42 -0.42 -3.89
CA GLY A 207 28.08 0.66 -3.14
C GLY A 207 27.19 1.69 -2.45
N PHE A 208 26.03 1.31 -1.90
CA PHE A 208 25.45 2.05 -0.77
C PHE A 208 25.66 1.22 0.50
N ASP A 209 26.87 1.31 1.03
CA ASP A 209 27.17 1.06 2.45
C ASP A 209 26.71 2.26 3.29
#